data_AF-A0A377GBR3-F1
#
_entry.id   AF-A0A377GBR3-F1
#
_cell.length_a   1.000
_cell.length_b   1.000
_cell.length_c   1.000
_cell.angle_alpha   90.00
_cell.angle_beta   90.00
_cell.angle_gamma   90.00
#
_symmetry.space_group_name_H-M   'P 1'
#
loop_
_entity.id
_entity.type
_entity.pdbx_description
1 polymer ?
#
loop_
_entity_poly.entity_id
_entity_poly.type
_entity_poly.pdbx_seq_one_letter_code
_entity_poly.pdbx_strand_id
1 'polypeptide(L)'
;MSFCPCGSQNTYELCCGLYLDKKKLPATPEQLMRSRYTAYTKGQIDYIKNTMRGKALIGFNELEAEQWAKRVAWIGLEVINSNLSGPDKGFVEFAARFSEQNQVKTIHEISEFHREDGQWFYVDGVHKQGLNKTSKPKIARNAPCPCGSGKKFKNCHAK
;
A
#
# COMPACT_ATOMS: atom_id res chain seq x y z
N MET A 1 -18.88 9.09 5.32
CA MET A 1 -17.53 9.25 4.74
C MET A 1 -16.57 8.34 5.49
N SER A 2 -15.80 7.50 4.80
CA SER A 2 -14.79 6.63 5.41
C SER A 2 -13.39 7.25 5.32
N PHE A 3 -12.57 7.02 6.34
CA PHE A 3 -11.16 7.40 6.30
C PHE A 3 -10.41 6.65 5.19
N CYS A 4 -9.40 7.30 4.63
CA CYS A 4 -8.58 6.72 3.60
C CYS A 4 -7.73 5.57 4.18
N PRO A 5 -7.72 4.38 3.54
CA PRO A 5 -6.91 3.25 3.99
C PRO A 5 -5.41 3.55 4.10
N CYS A 6 -4.89 4.52 3.35
CA CYS A 6 -3.45 4.85 3.32
C CYS A 6 -2.88 5.46 4.60
N GLY A 7 -3.67 5.61 5.68
CA GLY A 7 -3.21 6.11 6.98
C GLY A 7 -3.02 7.63 7.07
N SER A 8 -3.54 8.41 6.11
CA SER A 8 -3.38 9.88 6.07
C SER A 8 -4.33 10.65 6.99
N GLN A 9 -5.23 9.97 7.72
CA GLN A 9 -6.32 10.56 8.54
C GLN A 9 -7.34 11.42 7.76
N ASN A 10 -7.14 11.62 6.46
CA ASN A 10 -8.11 12.27 5.58
C ASN A 10 -9.21 11.28 5.16
N THR A 11 -10.37 11.80 4.76
CA THR A 11 -11.40 10.99 4.10
C THR A 11 -10.91 10.48 2.75
N TYR A 12 -11.44 9.35 2.28
CA TYR A 12 -11.07 8.78 0.98
C TYR A 12 -11.17 9.82 -0.16
N GLU A 13 -12.28 10.55 -0.21
CA GLU A 13 -12.59 11.51 -1.29
C GLU A 13 -11.62 12.70 -1.33
N LEU A 14 -11.08 13.11 -0.18
CA LEU A 14 -10.11 14.19 -0.05
C LEU A 14 -8.65 13.70 -0.09
N CYS A 15 -8.44 12.39 -0.26
CA CYS A 15 -7.12 11.77 -0.25
C CYS A 15 -6.90 10.93 -1.52
N CYS A 16 -6.85 9.60 -1.41
CA CYS A 16 -6.51 8.74 -2.53
C CYS A 16 -7.63 8.68 -3.59
N GLY A 17 -8.88 9.00 -3.24
CA GLY A 17 -9.99 9.09 -4.19
C GLY A 17 -9.77 10.14 -5.27
N LEU A 18 -9.02 11.21 -4.99
CA LEU A 18 -8.64 12.21 -5.99
C LEU A 18 -7.85 11.60 -7.15
N TYR A 19 -7.03 10.58 -6.87
CA TYR A 19 -6.15 9.96 -7.86
C TYR A 19 -6.78 8.72 -8.48
N LEU A 20 -7.42 7.87 -7.66
CA LEU A 20 -8.08 6.65 -8.10
C LEU A 20 -9.28 6.93 -9.03
N ASP A 21 -9.99 8.04 -8.81
CA ASP A 21 -11.08 8.48 -9.68
C ASP A 21 -10.59 9.31 -10.88
N LYS A 22 -9.27 9.38 -11.13
CA LYS A 22 -8.62 10.14 -12.22
C LYS A 22 -8.92 11.65 -12.23
N LYS A 23 -9.23 12.24 -11.07
CA LYS A 23 -9.50 13.69 -10.94
C LYS A 23 -8.22 14.52 -10.86
N LYS A 24 -7.13 13.93 -10.35
CA LYS A 24 -5.80 14.53 -10.20
C LYS A 24 -4.71 13.49 -10.39
N LEU A 25 -3.49 13.95 -10.66
CA LEU A 25 -2.28 13.12 -10.60
C LEU A 25 -1.61 13.30 -9.23
N PRO A 26 -1.00 12.24 -8.66
CA PRO A 26 -0.13 12.40 -7.50
C PRO A 26 1.03 13.35 -7.82
N ALA A 27 1.27 14.33 -6.96
CA ALA A 27 2.35 15.31 -7.14
C ALA A 27 3.69 14.83 -6.58
N THR A 28 3.66 13.87 -5.65
CA THR A 28 4.85 13.30 -5.00
C THR A 28 4.89 11.77 -5.10
N PRO A 29 6.08 11.15 -5.02
CA PRO A 29 6.20 9.69 -4.99
C PRO A 29 5.45 9.08 -3.80
N GLU A 30 5.42 9.73 -2.63
CA GLU A 30 4.64 9.27 -1.48
C GLU A 30 3.13 9.26 -1.76
N GLN A 31 2.60 10.30 -2.40
CA GLN A 31 1.18 10.34 -2.76
C GLN A 31 0.84 9.20 -3.72
N LEU A 32 1.71 8.91 -4.68
CA LEU A 32 1.51 7.77 -5.56
C LEU A 32 1.57 6.46 -4.78
N MET A 33 2.57 6.25 -3.93
CA MET A 33 2.71 5.06 -3.09
C MET A 33 1.44 4.80 -2.25
N ARG A 34 0.95 5.83 -1.55
CA ARG A 34 -0.28 5.77 -0.73
C ARG A 34 -1.53 5.47 -1.56
N SER A 35 -1.64 6.06 -2.75
CA SER A 35 -2.74 5.78 -3.67
C SER A 35 -2.70 4.35 -4.21
N ARG A 36 -1.52 3.83 -4.55
CA ARG A 36 -1.32 2.43 -4.96
C ARG A 36 -1.71 1.46 -3.85
N TYR A 37 -1.28 1.70 -2.61
CA TYR A 37 -1.75 0.90 -1.46
C TYR A 37 -3.29 0.92 -1.37
N THR A 38 -3.91 2.10 -1.47
CA THR A 38 -5.38 2.21 -1.41
C THR A 38 -6.06 1.47 -2.55
N ALA A 39 -5.50 1.51 -3.77
CA ALA A 39 -6.02 0.78 -4.91
C ALA A 39 -5.99 -0.74 -4.67
N TYR A 40 -4.91 -1.28 -4.10
CA TYR A 40 -4.89 -2.68 -3.64
C TYR A 40 -5.97 -2.97 -2.60
N THR A 41 -6.16 -2.10 -1.59
CA THR A 41 -7.21 -2.32 -0.57
C THR A 41 -8.63 -2.36 -1.16
N LYS A 42 -8.84 -1.73 -2.32
CA LYS A 42 -10.12 -1.64 -3.02
C LYS A 42 -10.22 -2.61 -4.22
N GLY A 43 -9.19 -3.40 -4.50
CA GLY A 43 -9.14 -4.26 -5.68
C GLY A 43 -9.10 -3.53 -7.03
N GLN A 44 -8.71 -2.25 -7.06
CA GLN A 44 -8.64 -1.44 -8.28
C GLN A 44 -7.30 -1.64 -9.01
N ILE A 45 -7.10 -2.82 -9.59
CA ILE A 45 -5.81 -3.22 -10.19
C ILE A 45 -5.47 -2.45 -11.47
N ASP A 46 -6.47 -1.93 -12.19
CA ASP A 46 -6.23 -1.04 -13.33
C ASP A 46 -5.38 0.18 -12.94
N TYR A 47 -5.60 0.74 -11.75
CA TYR A 47 -4.79 1.86 -11.25
C TYR A 47 -3.34 1.43 -10.98
N ILE A 48 -3.14 0.21 -10.47
CA ILE A 48 -1.82 -0.36 -10.21
C ILE A 48 -1.03 -0.52 -11.51
N LYS A 49 -1.64 -1.08 -12.55
CA LYS A 49 -1.01 -1.24 -13.85
C LYS A 49 -0.72 0.11 -14.51
N ASN A 50 -1.68 1.03 -14.50
CA ASN A 50 -1.54 2.33 -15.16
C ASN A 50 -0.50 3.24 -14.50
N THR A 51 -0.15 2.99 -13.23
CA THR A 51 0.88 3.74 -12.49
C THR A 51 2.18 2.96 -12.30
N MET A 52 2.44 1.98 -13.18
CA MET A 52 3.62 1.14 -13.18
C MET A 52 4.36 1.23 -14.52
N ARG A 53 5.70 1.20 -14.46
CA ARG A 53 6.60 1.27 -15.62
C ARG A 53 7.84 0.39 -15.42
N GLY A 54 8.64 0.28 -16.47
CA GLY A 54 9.94 -0.37 -16.42
C GLY A 54 9.87 -1.82 -15.93
N LYS A 55 10.82 -2.19 -15.05
CA LYS A 55 10.97 -3.57 -14.55
C LYS A 55 9.73 -4.07 -13.82
N ALA A 56 9.08 -3.22 -13.03
CA ALA A 56 7.90 -3.61 -12.26
C ALA A 56 6.75 -4.10 -13.15
N LEU A 57 6.62 -3.56 -14.37
CA LEU A 57 5.56 -3.96 -15.31
C LEU A 57 5.86 -5.30 -15.99
N ILE A 58 7.14 -5.67 -16.11
CA ILE A 58 7.55 -6.92 -16.75
C ILE A 58 7.11 -8.08 -15.87
N GLY A 59 6.20 -8.92 -16.38
CA GLY A 59 5.68 -10.07 -15.64
C GLY A 59 4.58 -9.72 -14.63
N PHE A 60 4.07 -8.48 -14.61
CA PHE A 60 2.92 -8.13 -13.76
C PHE A 60 1.66 -8.86 -14.25
N ASN A 61 1.10 -9.72 -13.40
CA ASN A 61 -0.14 -10.43 -13.66
C ASN A 61 -1.31 -9.75 -12.92
N GLU A 62 -2.17 -9.07 -13.67
CA GLU A 62 -3.32 -8.34 -13.12
C GLU A 62 -4.30 -9.25 -12.37
N LEU A 63 -4.58 -10.43 -12.92
CA LEU A 63 -5.53 -11.37 -12.33
C LEU A 63 -5.01 -11.91 -10.99
N GLU A 64 -3.73 -12.26 -10.92
CA GLU A 64 -3.11 -12.72 -9.68
C GLU A 64 -3.08 -11.60 -8.63
N ALA A 65 -2.72 -10.38 -9.04
CA ALA A 65 -2.71 -9.21 -8.18
C ALA A 65 -4.11 -8.92 -7.62
N GLU A 66 -5.15 -9.02 -8.44
CA GLU A 66 -6.54 -8.80 -8.03
C GLU A 66 -7.01 -9.87 -7.05
N GLN A 67 -6.75 -11.15 -7.35
CA GLN A 67 -7.08 -12.27 -6.48
C GLN A 67 -6.40 -12.15 -5.11
N TRP A 68 -5.11 -11.81 -5.09
CA TRP A 68 -4.38 -11.59 -3.85
C TRP A 68 -4.94 -10.40 -3.05
N ALA A 69 -5.18 -9.27 -3.72
CA ALA A 69 -5.71 -8.06 -3.10
C ALA A 69 -7.08 -8.27 -2.43
N LYS A 70 -7.95 -9.08 -3.04
CA LYS A 70 -9.27 -9.47 -2.51
C LYS A 70 -9.17 -10.52 -1.41
N ARG A 71 -8.16 -11.39 -1.44
CA ARG A 71 -7.97 -12.49 -0.48
C ARG A 71 -7.48 -11.99 0.87
N VAL A 72 -6.53 -11.06 0.90
CA VAL A 72 -5.92 -10.57 2.14
C VAL A 72 -6.80 -9.56 2.86
N ALA A 73 -6.64 -9.46 4.17
CA ALA A 73 -7.27 -8.43 5.00
C ALA A 73 -6.24 -7.32 5.28
N TRP A 74 -6.37 -6.19 4.60
CA TRP A 74 -5.49 -5.03 4.74
C TRP A 74 -5.62 -4.39 6.13
N ILE A 75 -4.50 -4.26 6.86
CA ILE A 75 -4.50 -3.74 8.24
C ILE A 75 -4.14 -2.25 8.26
N GLY A 76 -3.11 -1.87 7.53
CA GLY A 76 -2.67 -0.48 7.47
C GLY A 76 -1.38 -0.28 6.69
N LEU A 77 -1.07 0.99 6.44
CA LEU A 77 0.14 1.45 5.78
C LEU A 77 0.89 2.42 6.71
N GLU A 78 2.20 2.24 6.80
CA GLU A 78 3.13 3.16 7.45
C GLU A 78 4.17 3.60 6.42
N VAL A 79 4.26 4.91 6.16
CA VAL A 79 5.35 5.48 5.35
C VAL A 79 6.45 5.87 6.32
N ILE A 80 7.63 5.27 6.16
CA ILE A 80 8.79 5.42 7.05
C ILE A 80 9.65 6.60 6.57
N ASN A 81 9.88 6.69 5.26
CA ASN A 81 10.64 7.77 4.65
C ASN A 81 10.14 8.04 3.23
N SER A 82 10.23 9.29 2.79
CA SER A 82 10.06 9.66 1.40
C SER A 82 11.03 10.77 1.03
N ASN A 83 11.76 10.58 -0.06
CA ASN A 83 12.77 11.52 -0.51
C ASN A 83 12.84 11.58 -2.04
N LEU A 84 13.27 12.72 -2.56
CA LEU A 84 13.56 12.92 -3.96
C LEU A 84 15.07 12.72 -4.23
N SER A 85 15.40 12.30 -5.44
CA SER A 85 16.75 12.23 -5.99
C SER A 85 16.73 12.96 -7.32
N GLY A 86 16.78 14.29 -7.25
CA GLY A 86 16.49 15.17 -8.38
C GLY A 86 14.99 15.40 -8.59
N PRO A 87 14.60 16.08 -9.69
CA PRO A 87 13.22 16.50 -9.92
C PRO A 87 12.29 15.34 -10.31
N ASP A 88 12.82 14.31 -10.97
CA ASP A 88 12.02 13.28 -11.66
C ASP A 88 12.28 11.86 -11.14
N LYS A 89 12.98 11.71 -10.02
CA LYS A 89 13.20 10.43 -9.36
C LYS A 89 13.01 10.57 -7.86
N GLY A 90 12.37 9.57 -7.25
CA GLY A 90 12.06 9.58 -5.83
C GLY A 90 11.94 8.18 -5.26
N PHE A 91 12.03 8.10 -3.94
CA PHE A 91 11.99 6.86 -3.20
C PHE A 91 11.01 6.97 -2.04
N VAL A 92 10.35 5.84 -1.72
CA VAL A 92 9.46 5.73 -0.56
C VAL A 92 9.77 4.44 0.16
N GLU A 93 10.20 4.54 1.41
CA GLU A 93 10.29 3.41 2.32
C GLU A 93 8.98 3.28 3.10
N PHE A 94 8.38 2.10 3.09
CA PHE A 94 7.09 1.87 3.76
C PHE A 94 6.97 0.45 4.33
N ALA A 95 6.04 0.30 5.26
CA ALA A 95 5.56 -0.98 5.78
C ALA A 95 4.05 -1.11 5.57
N ALA A 96 3.64 -2.05 4.72
CA ALA A 96 2.22 -2.41 4.52
C ALA A 96 1.90 -3.70 5.30
N ARG A 97 0.98 -3.60 6.25
CA ARG A 97 0.55 -4.73 7.09
C ARG A 97 -0.76 -5.30 6.58
N PHE A 98 -0.86 -6.62 6.51
CA PHE A 98 -2.08 -7.33 6.13
C PHE A 98 -2.17 -8.68 6.86
N SER A 99 -3.37 -9.21 7.00
CA SER A 99 -3.59 -10.57 7.48
C SER A 99 -3.94 -11.50 6.32
N GLU A 100 -3.25 -12.64 6.27
CA GLU A 100 -3.55 -13.74 5.36
C GLU A 100 -3.53 -15.03 6.18
N GLN A 101 -4.60 -15.83 6.10
CA GLN A 101 -4.74 -17.08 6.86
C GLN A 101 -4.49 -16.90 8.37
N ASN A 102 -5.04 -15.83 8.97
CA ASN A 102 -4.85 -15.46 10.38
C ASN A 102 -3.39 -15.21 10.80
N GLN A 103 -2.48 -15.01 9.85
CA GLN A 103 -1.12 -14.55 10.11
C GLN A 103 -1.00 -13.10 9.65
N VAL A 104 -0.49 -12.24 10.53
CA VAL A 104 -0.10 -10.89 10.11
C VAL A 104 1.24 -10.96 9.40
N LYS A 105 1.27 -10.40 8.19
CA LYS A 105 2.44 -10.26 7.35
C LYS A 105 2.68 -8.77 7.10
N THR A 106 3.95 -8.44 6.86
CA THR A 106 4.38 -7.08 6.56
C THR A 106 5.21 -7.11 5.28
N ILE A 107 4.85 -6.27 4.32
CA ILE A 107 5.74 -5.89 3.21
C ILE A 107 6.50 -4.66 3.67
N HIS A 108 7.80 -4.78 3.89
CA HIS A 108 8.71 -3.65 4.13
C HIS A 108 9.58 -3.48 2.90
N GLU A 109 9.43 -2.35 2.22
CA GLU A 109 10.02 -2.11 0.92
C GLU A 109 10.49 -0.67 0.79
N ILE A 110 11.57 -0.47 0.03
CA ILE A 110 11.95 0.82 -0.54
C ILE A 110 11.58 0.80 -2.02
N SER A 111 10.51 1.49 -2.38
CA SER A 111 10.05 1.63 -3.76
C SER A 111 10.77 2.79 -4.46
N GLU A 112 11.13 2.60 -5.72
CA GLU A 112 11.64 3.61 -6.64
C GLU A 112 10.53 4.11 -7.57
N PHE A 113 10.44 5.43 -7.69
CA PHE A 113 9.46 6.12 -8.53
C PHE A 113 10.15 7.09 -9.48
N HIS A 114 9.67 7.14 -10.71
CA HIS A 114 10.14 8.09 -11.74
C HIS A 114 8.98 8.97 -12.18
N ARG A 115 9.27 10.21 -12.56
CA ARG A 115 8.29 11.15 -13.11
C ARG A 115 8.52 11.33 -14.60
N GLU A 116 7.49 11.08 -15.38
CA GLU A 116 7.48 11.26 -16.84
C GLU A 116 6.27 12.13 -17.19
N ASP A 117 6.47 13.21 -17.94
CA ASP A 117 5.42 14.15 -18.36
C ASP A 117 4.51 14.64 -17.20
N GLY A 118 5.12 14.87 -16.03
CA GLY A 118 4.43 15.34 -14.83
C GLY A 118 3.69 14.25 -14.04
N GLN A 119 3.73 12.99 -14.47
CA GLN A 119 3.12 11.85 -13.78
C GLN A 119 4.18 10.94 -13.15
N TRP A 120 3.97 10.58 -11.88
CA TRP A 120 4.81 9.58 -11.21
C TRP A 120 4.42 8.14 -11.60
N PHE A 121 5.40 7.26 -11.67
CA PHE A 121 5.26 5.83 -11.92
C PHE A 121 6.11 5.03 -10.96
N TYR A 122 5.59 3.89 -10.49
CA TYR A 122 6.37 2.88 -9.79
C TYR A 122 7.23 2.09 -10.78
N VAL A 123 8.54 2.02 -10.55
CA VAL A 123 9.50 1.44 -11.51
C VAL A 123 10.16 0.16 -10.99
N ASP A 124 10.57 0.16 -9.72
CA ASP A 124 11.25 -0.96 -9.06
C ASP A 124 11.07 -0.85 -7.54
N GLY A 125 11.39 -1.91 -6.81
CA GLY A 125 11.28 -1.95 -5.35
C GLY A 125 12.18 -3.00 -4.73
N VAL A 126 12.82 -2.65 -3.62
CA VAL A 126 13.70 -3.57 -2.89
C VAL A 126 13.06 -3.93 -1.55
N HIS A 127 12.76 -5.22 -1.37
CA HIS A 127 12.29 -5.74 -0.09
C HIS A 127 13.40 -5.68 0.97
N LYS A 128 13.12 -5.02 2.09
CA LYS A 128 14.00 -4.98 3.24
C LYS A 128 13.82 -6.28 4.02
N GLN A 129 14.73 -7.24 3.82
CA GLN A 129 14.82 -8.40 4.70
C GLN A 129 15.32 -7.93 6.07
N GLY A 130 14.53 -8.10 7.14
CA GLY A 130 15.01 -7.74 8.47
C GLY A 130 13.99 -7.73 9.61
N LEU A 131 12.70 -7.46 9.37
CA LEU A 131 11.69 -7.46 10.44
C LEU A 131 11.16 -8.86 10.81
N ASN A 132 11.62 -9.91 10.13
CA ASN A 132 11.14 -11.29 10.31
C ASN A 132 12.03 -12.17 11.22
N LYS A 133 12.84 -11.59 12.12
CA LYS A 133 13.61 -12.36 13.12
C LYS A 133 13.01 -12.38 14.53
N THR A 134 11.83 -11.81 14.73
CA THR A 134 10.99 -12.12 15.90
C THR A 134 9.81 -12.95 15.43
N SER A 135 9.61 -14.09 16.09
CA SER A 135 8.49 -15.02 15.90
C SER A 135 7.21 -14.30 15.53
N LYS A 136 6.65 -14.58 14.33
CA LYS A 136 5.37 -14.06 13.83
C LYS A 136 4.37 -13.94 14.99
N PRO A 137 4.07 -12.75 15.52
CA PRO A 137 3.18 -12.66 16.66
C PRO A 137 1.77 -12.96 16.14
N LYS A 138 1.25 -14.14 16.46
CA LYS A 138 -0.14 -14.49 16.22
C LYS A 138 -0.99 -13.58 17.12
N ILE A 139 -1.59 -12.55 16.54
CA ILE A 139 -2.45 -11.64 17.30
C ILE A 139 -3.59 -12.46 17.91
N ALA A 140 -3.69 -12.46 19.24
CA ALA A 140 -4.72 -13.20 19.93
C ALA A 140 -6.10 -12.70 19.48
N ARG A 141 -7.06 -13.62 19.25
CA ARG A 141 -8.40 -13.32 18.73
C ARG A 141 -9.11 -12.18 19.49
N ASN A 142 -8.88 -12.06 20.79
CA ASN A 142 -9.51 -11.05 21.64
C ASN A 142 -8.67 -9.78 21.87
N ALA A 143 -7.44 -9.70 21.35
CA ALA A 143 -6.59 -8.51 21.49
C ALA A 143 -7.14 -7.31 20.69
N PRO A 144 -6.80 -6.06 21.06
CA PRO A 144 -7.10 -4.88 20.25
C PRO A 144 -6.58 -5.05 18.81
N CYS A 145 -7.38 -4.64 17.84
CA CYS A 145 -7.02 -4.77 16.44
C CYS A 145 -5.92 -3.76 16.05
N PRO A 146 -4.83 -4.19 15.38
CA PRO A 146 -3.69 -3.32 15.03
C PRO A 146 -4.02 -2.24 13.98
N CYS A 147 -5.21 -2.29 13.36
CA CYS A 147 -5.66 -1.24 12.45
C CYS A 147 -6.15 0.04 13.16
N GLY A 148 -6.15 0.06 14.51
CA GLY A 148 -6.59 1.22 15.28
C GLY A 148 -8.11 1.39 15.38
N SER A 149 -8.92 0.42 14.95
CA SER A 149 -10.39 0.53 14.96
C SER A 149 -11.05 0.51 16.34
N GLY A 150 -10.28 0.25 17.41
CA GLY A 150 -10.79 0.01 18.77
C GLY A 150 -11.52 -1.33 18.96
N LYS A 151 -11.72 -2.13 17.90
CA LYS A 151 -12.38 -3.44 17.97
C LYS A 151 -11.40 -4.56 18.35
N LYS A 152 -11.92 -5.68 18.88
CA LYS A 152 -11.16 -6.94 19.04
C LYS A 152 -10.77 -7.48 17.65
N PHE A 153 -9.59 -8.08 17.54
CA PHE A 153 -9.06 -8.60 16.27
C PHE A 153 -10.04 -9.55 15.56
N LYS A 154 -10.70 -10.45 16.29
CA LYS A 154 -11.73 -11.36 15.76
C LYS A 154 -12.98 -10.68 15.17
N ASN A 155 -13.27 -9.47 15.60
CA ASN A 155 -14.42 -8.69 15.12
C ASN A 155 -14.00 -7.67 14.05
N CYS A 156 -12.76 -7.77 13.54
CA CYS A 156 -12.20 -6.79 12.61
C CYS A 156 -11.39 -7.44 11.47
N HIS A 157 -10.27 -8.10 11.78
CA HIS A 157 -9.31 -8.60 10.77
C HIS A 157 -8.92 -10.07 10.93
N ALA A 158 -9.42 -10.79 11.95
CA ALA A 158 -9.33 -12.25 11.94
C ALA A 158 -10.45 -12.80 11.06
N LYS A 159 -10.10 -13.34 9.88
CA LYS A 159 -11.00 -14.10 9.01
C LYS A 159 -10.84 -15.59 9.32
#